data_AF-A0A4Q7NMX3-F1
#
_entry.id   AF-A0A4Q7NMX3-F1
#
_cell.length_a   1.000
_cell.length_b   1.000
_cell.length_c   1.000
_cell.angle_alpha   90.00
_cell.angle_beta   90.00
_cell.angle_gamma   90.00
#
_symmetry.space_group_name_H-M   'P 1'
#
loop_
_entity.id
_entity.type
_entity.pdbx_description
1 polymer ?
#
loop_
_entity_poly.entity_id
_entity_poly.type
_entity_poly.pdbx_seq_one_letter_code
_entity_poly.pdbx_strand_id
1 'polypeptide(L)'
;MTPARLESFKADCAGHCDVIYEEDPFPAVQGNYFDPVAYCFVTLDSEKMLKRVVLFQFKTAPSRDDHGFENKQLRCGRAIYRFQGKDGYIKLSTIICSDALDLGEDADANKKLSDRTILIHIQLNPKPKHTDYRRYRNEVFRRSPVTTDCDVLCLNWAQNVVQYDSPNHGPHAWKNESGSAWYVPERRCSVKDDEVASNEAKGLYYTWHEKKRHVLHFHYDEAVFALTVPKVLQVGPAVHDVLIGPQLDTRFVWDADAGTWLKSTSCPETGWAEIINADPEVTAAFQSLQDVANRLNIERAISLSCGPHSMKEQWHRVDNLDVCRIPESEVIARATLQLDRDVAATRERQQRISRVTVLGHILQTAPLPAQIKDLGGGGAFIAWSPDSPNTNVFKAGVRPALVAYLGENPSMDMVKRVCESAFELLRRENKDHKNRVAICYRTVTGVTKFADIKQQTDITYDGSSMASITGGQ
;
A
#
# COMPACT_ATOMS: atom_id res chain seq x y z
N MET A 1 -22.04 -11.55 -19.68
CA MET A 1 -23.39 -11.18 -20.18
C MET A 1 -23.56 -11.74 -21.59
N THR A 2 -24.61 -12.51 -21.91
CA THR A 2 -24.79 -13.05 -23.28
C THR A 2 -25.45 -12.00 -24.21
N PRO A 3 -25.36 -12.12 -25.54
CA PRO A 3 -26.06 -11.22 -26.47
C PRO A 3 -27.57 -11.13 -26.20
N ALA A 4 -28.24 -12.28 -25.98
CA ALA A 4 -29.66 -12.30 -25.65
C ALA A 4 -29.99 -11.59 -24.32
N ARG A 5 -29.12 -11.71 -23.30
CA ARG A 5 -29.29 -10.98 -22.03
C ARG A 5 -29.10 -9.48 -22.19
N LEU A 6 -28.21 -9.04 -23.09
CA LEU A 6 -28.00 -7.62 -23.38
C LEU A 6 -29.21 -7.01 -24.08
N GLU A 7 -29.76 -7.70 -25.09
CA GLU A 7 -30.99 -7.27 -25.76
C GLU A 7 -32.19 -7.24 -24.80
N SER A 8 -32.33 -8.27 -23.95
CA SER A 8 -33.34 -8.28 -22.89
C SER A 8 -33.18 -7.09 -21.96
N PHE A 9 -31.96 -6.82 -21.48
CA PHE A 9 -31.70 -5.69 -20.60
C PHE A 9 -32.05 -4.35 -21.25
N LYS A 10 -31.75 -4.16 -22.54
CA LYS A 10 -32.14 -2.97 -23.29
C LYS A 10 -33.66 -2.83 -23.42
N ALA A 11 -34.36 -3.93 -23.68
CA ALA A 11 -35.83 -3.95 -23.75
C ALA A 11 -36.46 -3.64 -22.38
N ASP A 12 -35.94 -4.23 -21.30
CA ASP A 12 -36.41 -4.01 -19.92
C ASP A 12 -36.19 -2.55 -19.47
N CYS A 13 -35.14 -1.92 -19.99
CA CYS A 13 -34.82 -0.52 -19.73
C CYS A 13 -35.63 0.48 -20.59
N ALA A 14 -36.35 0.02 -21.61
CA ALA A 14 -37.04 0.88 -22.55
C ALA A 14 -38.06 1.80 -21.84
N GLY A 15 -37.99 3.10 -22.14
CA GLY A 15 -38.81 4.13 -21.47
C GLY A 15 -38.29 4.60 -20.11
N HIS A 16 -37.26 3.94 -19.54
CA HIS A 16 -36.64 4.32 -18.27
C HIS A 16 -35.21 4.84 -18.42
N CYS A 17 -34.41 4.23 -19.29
CA CYS A 17 -33.07 4.70 -19.65
C CYS A 17 -32.69 4.29 -21.07
N ASP A 18 -31.80 5.07 -21.68
CA ASP A 18 -31.21 4.76 -22.98
C ASP A 18 -30.02 3.82 -22.76
N VAL A 19 -30.05 2.64 -23.38
CA VAL A 19 -28.97 1.66 -23.30
C VAL A 19 -28.17 1.68 -24.59
N ILE A 20 -26.88 1.99 -24.47
CA ILE A 20 -25.93 2.15 -25.57
C ILE A 20 -24.85 1.08 -25.44
N TYR A 21 -24.55 0.41 -26.55
CA TYR A 21 -23.42 -0.49 -26.71
C TYR A 21 -23.02 -0.52 -28.18
N GLU A 22 -21.78 -0.91 -28.46
CA GLU A 22 -21.33 -1.09 -29.84
C GLU A 22 -22.07 -2.26 -30.50
N GLU A 23 -22.30 -2.15 -31.82
CA GLU A 23 -22.83 -3.27 -32.59
C GLU A 23 -21.86 -4.44 -32.55
N ASP A 24 -22.40 -5.63 -32.31
CA ASP A 24 -21.68 -6.88 -32.27
C ASP A 24 -21.26 -7.29 -33.69
N PRO A 25 -19.97 -7.19 -34.04
CA PRO A 25 -19.51 -7.48 -35.39
C PRO A 25 -19.36 -8.99 -35.62
N PHE A 26 -19.47 -9.82 -34.58
CA PHE A 26 -19.13 -11.24 -34.66
C PHE A 26 -20.35 -12.08 -35.09
N PRO A 27 -20.15 -13.04 -36.01
CA PRO A 27 -21.21 -13.96 -36.39
C PRO A 27 -21.68 -14.77 -35.18
N ALA A 28 -22.93 -15.26 -35.18
CA ALA A 28 -23.54 -15.99 -34.06
C ALA A 28 -22.73 -17.20 -33.55
N VAL A 29 -21.81 -17.72 -34.37
CA VAL A 29 -20.95 -18.87 -34.08
C VAL A 29 -19.66 -18.55 -33.29
N GLN A 30 -19.31 -17.28 -33.10
CA GLN A 30 -18.07 -16.88 -32.42
C GLN A 30 -18.36 -16.31 -31.02
N GLY A 31 -17.98 -17.04 -29.97
CA GLY A 31 -18.18 -16.63 -28.58
C GLY A 31 -19.65 -16.55 -28.15
N ASN A 32 -19.91 -16.70 -26.86
CA ASN A 32 -21.28 -16.73 -26.31
C ASN A 32 -21.53 -15.68 -25.21
N TYR A 33 -20.50 -14.92 -24.79
CA TYR A 33 -20.67 -13.85 -23.80
C TYR A 33 -19.75 -12.65 -24.02
N PHE A 34 -20.19 -11.50 -23.50
CA PHE A 34 -19.42 -10.28 -23.30
C PHE A 34 -19.03 -10.12 -21.84
N ASP A 35 -17.88 -9.48 -21.61
CA ASP A 35 -17.43 -9.01 -20.30
C ASP A 35 -17.49 -7.46 -20.25
N PRO A 36 -18.59 -6.88 -19.73
CA PRO A 36 -18.81 -5.45 -19.77
C PRO A 36 -18.41 -4.69 -18.50
N VAL A 37 -18.03 -3.42 -18.67
CA VAL A 37 -18.27 -2.37 -17.68
C VAL A 37 -19.45 -1.51 -18.13
N ALA A 38 -20.34 -1.17 -17.20
CA ALA A 38 -21.48 -0.30 -17.45
C ALA A 38 -21.24 1.08 -16.82
N TYR A 39 -21.31 2.12 -17.64
CA TYR A 39 -21.31 3.50 -17.16
C TYR A 39 -22.75 4.01 -17.10
N CYS A 40 -23.19 4.41 -15.91
CA CYS A 40 -24.52 4.94 -15.69
C CYS A 40 -24.47 6.46 -15.52
N PHE A 41 -25.14 7.19 -16.41
CA PHE A 41 -25.17 8.65 -16.42
C PHE A 41 -26.58 9.20 -16.26
N VAL A 42 -26.66 10.41 -15.71
CA VAL A 42 -27.82 11.30 -15.89
C VAL A 42 -27.34 12.48 -16.72
N THR A 43 -27.97 12.69 -17.87
CA THR A 43 -27.59 13.72 -18.85
C THR A 43 -28.81 14.45 -19.39
N LEU A 44 -28.60 15.42 -20.27
CA LEU A 44 -29.65 16.10 -21.02
C LEU A 44 -29.63 15.64 -22.48
N ASP A 45 -30.80 15.43 -23.06
CA ASP A 45 -30.94 15.23 -24.51
C ASP A 45 -30.87 16.57 -25.28
N SER A 46 -31.07 16.52 -26.60
CA SER A 46 -31.07 17.71 -27.46
C SER A 46 -32.16 18.74 -27.10
N GLU A 47 -33.22 18.31 -26.42
CA GLU A 47 -34.34 19.15 -25.97
C GLU A 47 -34.16 19.66 -24.53
N LYS A 48 -33.01 19.36 -23.91
CA LYS A 48 -32.69 19.68 -22.50
C LYS A 48 -33.57 18.95 -21.49
N MET A 49 -34.09 17.78 -21.85
CA MET A 49 -34.80 16.91 -20.92
C MET A 49 -33.83 15.94 -20.25
N LEU A 50 -34.04 15.68 -18.96
CA LEU A 50 -33.21 14.74 -18.20
C LEU A 50 -33.41 13.31 -18.73
N LYS A 51 -32.30 12.66 -19.04
CA LYS A 51 -32.23 11.27 -19.50
C LYS A 51 -31.26 10.48 -18.64
N ARG A 52 -31.62 9.23 -18.38
CA ARG A 52 -30.72 8.23 -17.80
C ARG A 52 -30.12 7.44 -18.95
N VAL A 53 -28.81 7.24 -18.94
CA VAL A 53 -28.09 6.53 -20.00
C VAL A 53 -27.20 5.47 -19.37
N VAL A 54 -27.23 4.26 -19.92
CA VAL A 54 -26.30 3.18 -19.60
C VAL A 54 -25.44 2.90 -20.83
N LEU A 55 -24.15 3.18 -20.76
CA LEU A 55 -23.19 2.85 -21.82
C LEU A 55 -22.38 1.62 -21.41
N PHE A 56 -22.42 0.57 -22.22
CA PHE A 56 -21.55 -0.60 -22.04
C PHE A 56 -20.27 -0.46 -22.85
N GLN A 57 -19.14 -0.73 -22.20
CA GLN A 57 -17.86 -1.01 -22.83
C GLN A 57 -17.52 -2.48 -22.61
N PHE A 58 -17.16 -3.18 -23.66
CA PHE A 58 -16.75 -4.58 -23.55
C PHE A 58 -15.23 -4.70 -23.50
N LYS A 59 -14.76 -5.71 -22.76
CA LYS A 59 -13.35 -6.11 -22.67
C LYS A 59 -12.79 -6.34 -24.06
N THR A 60 -11.66 -5.72 -24.38
CA THR A 60 -11.08 -5.69 -25.74
C THR A 60 -10.09 -6.81 -26.01
N ALA A 61 -9.47 -7.35 -24.96
CA ALA A 61 -8.49 -8.44 -25.06
C ALA A 61 -8.88 -9.61 -24.15
N PRO A 62 -8.92 -10.87 -24.63
CA PRO A 62 -9.20 -12.03 -23.78
C PRO A 62 -8.02 -12.34 -22.84
N SER A 63 -8.33 -12.81 -21.63
CA SER A 63 -7.35 -13.39 -20.73
C SER A 63 -7.02 -14.82 -21.15
N ARG A 64 -5.75 -15.22 -21.01
CA ARG A 64 -5.38 -16.64 -21.13
C ARG A 64 -5.69 -17.36 -19.83
N ASP A 65 -6.44 -18.46 -19.92
CA ASP A 65 -6.62 -19.44 -18.86
C ASP A 65 -6.24 -20.86 -19.35
N ASP A 66 -6.13 -21.82 -18.43
CA ASP A 66 -5.67 -23.19 -18.71
C ASP A 66 -6.59 -23.96 -19.68
N HIS A 67 -7.83 -23.52 -19.84
CA HIS A 67 -8.83 -24.14 -20.72
C HIS A 67 -9.11 -23.31 -21.98
N GLY A 68 -8.48 -22.13 -22.11
CA GLY A 68 -8.76 -21.13 -23.11
C GLY A 68 -10.22 -20.69 -23.12
N PHE A 69 -10.88 -20.61 -21.96
CA PHE A 69 -12.29 -20.30 -21.86
C PHE A 69 -12.59 -18.92 -22.47
N GLU A 70 -11.93 -17.86 -22.02
CA GLU A 70 -12.15 -16.53 -22.61
C GLU A 70 -11.77 -16.51 -24.09
N ASN A 71 -10.63 -17.07 -24.47
CA ASN A 71 -10.19 -17.13 -25.88
C ASN A 71 -11.21 -17.81 -26.81
N LYS A 72 -12.00 -18.76 -26.31
CA LYS A 72 -13.00 -19.49 -27.10
C LYS A 72 -14.40 -18.84 -27.03
N GLN A 73 -14.73 -18.21 -25.91
CA GLN A 73 -16.12 -17.87 -25.57
C GLN A 73 -16.37 -16.36 -25.45
N LEU A 74 -15.34 -15.54 -25.22
CA LEU A 74 -15.48 -14.09 -25.09
C LEU A 74 -15.67 -13.43 -26.45
N ARG A 75 -16.72 -12.63 -26.56
CA ARG A 75 -16.90 -11.63 -27.63
C ARG A 75 -16.22 -10.34 -27.19
N CYS A 76 -15.12 -9.99 -27.86
CA CYS A 76 -14.30 -8.85 -27.48
C CYS A 76 -14.89 -7.53 -27.97
N GLY A 77 -14.78 -6.47 -27.16
CA GLY A 77 -15.09 -5.13 -27.61
C GLY A 77 -14.05 -4.58 -28.57
N ARG A 78 -14.38 -3.49 -29.28
CA ARG A 78 -13.45 -2.81 -30.21
C ARG A 78 -13.00 -1.44 -29.73
N ALA A 79 -13.59 -0.93 -28.66
CA ALA A 79 -13.35 0.42 -28.20
C ALA A 79 -13.21 0.49 -26.68
N ILE A 80 -12.24 1.30 -26.24
CA ILE A 80 -12.14 1.79 -24.87
C ILE A 80 -12.62 3.24 -24.88
N TYR A 81 -13.65 3.55 -24.09
CA TYR A 81 -14.20 4.91 -24.03
C TYR A 81 -13.35 5.80 -23.12
N ARG A 82 -13.26 7.07 -23.51
CA ARG A 82 -12.65 8.13 -22.71
C ARG A 82 -13.62 9.29 -22.60
N PHE A 83 -14.09 9.53 -21.39
CA PHE A 83 -14.95 10.67 -21.09
C PHE A 83 -14.07 11.87 -20.77
N GLN A 84 -14.48 13.05 -21.21
CA GLN A 84 -13.75 14.29 -20.98
C GLN A 84 -14.71 15.37 -20.50
N GLY A 85 -14.24 16.20 -19.57
CA GLY A 85 -14.94 17.41 -19.17
C GLY A 85 -15.14 18.37 -20.35
N LYS A 86 -16.04 19.35 -20.19
CA LYS A 86 -16.34 20.35 -21.22
C LYS A 86 -15.10 21.14 -21.66
N ASP A 87 -14.15 21.33 -20.76
CA ASP A 87 -12.86 22.00 -21.00
C ASP A 87 -11.78 21.08 -21.59
N GLY A 88 -12.04 19.77 -21.69
CA GLY A 88 -11.11 18.75 -22.17
C GLY A 88 -9.96 18.43 -21.20
N TYR A 89 -9.94 19.02 -20.00
CA TYR A 89 -8.81 18.88 -19.10
C TYR A 89 -8.84 17.58 -18.29
N ILE A 90 -9.96 17.30 -17.64
CA ILE A 90 -10.14 16.12 -16.78
C ILE A 90 -10.81 15.02 -17.58
N LYS A 91 -10.27 13.80 -17.45
CA LYS A 91 -10.73 12.63 -18.19
C LYS A 91 -11.00 11.44 -17.26
N LEU A 92 -11.83 10.52 -17.75
CA LEU A 92 -12.13 9.23 -17.11
C LEU A 92 -12.05 8.13 -18.17
N SER A 93 -11.38 7.03 -17.85
CA SER A 93 -11.32 5.83 -18.68
C SER A 93 -11.30 4.58 -17.81
N THR A 94 -11.82 3.47 -18.35
CA THR A 94 -11.74 2.16 -17.69
C THR A 94 -11.14 1.13 -18.63
N ILE A 95 -10.27 0.28 -18.11
CA ILE A 95 -9.76 -0.92 -18.77
C ILE A 95 -10.15 -2.16 -17.95
N ILE A 96 -10.37 -3.29 -18.62
CA ILE A 96 -10.87 -4.52 -18.02
C ILE A 96 -9.81 -5.61 -18.07
N CYS A 97 -9.31 -6.01 -16.90
CA CYS A 97 -8.43 -7.15 -16.67
C CYS A 97 -7.25 -7.21 -17.65
N SER A 98 -7.31 -8.06 -18.68
CA SER A 98 -6.28 -8.26 -19.71
C SER A 98 -6.18 -7.15 -20.76
N ASP A 99 -7.09 -6.18 -20.81
CA ASP A 99 -6.88 -4.94 -21.58
C ASP A 99 -5.55 -4.25 -21.21
N ALA A 100 -5.09 -4.47 -19.97
CA ALA A 100 -3.80 -3.99 -19.48
C ALA A 100 -2.58 -4.58 -20.21
N LEU A 101 -2.71 -5.76 -20.82
CA LEU A 101 -1.63 -6.42 -21.56
C LEU A 101 -1.37 -5.66 -22.87
N ASP A 102 -2.42 -5.46 -23.67
CA ASP A 102 -2.36 -4.70 -24.93
C ASP A 102 -1.94 -3.25 -24.68
N LEU A 103 -2.46 -2.61 -23.63
CA LEU A 103 -2.05 -1.26 -23.23
C LEU A 103 -0.58 -1.19 -22.77
N GLY A 104 -0.03 -2.31 -22.32
CA GLY A 104 1.39 -2.45 -21.99
C GLY A 104 2.29 -2.48 -23.23
N GLU A 105 1.75 -2.79 -24.40
CA GLU A 105 2.47 -2.86 -25.69
C GLU A 105 2.23 -1.63 -26.57
N ASP A 106 1.09 -0.95 -26.43
CA ASP A 106 0.76 0.29 -27.14
C ASP A 106 1.00 1.53 -26.26
N ALA A 107 2.20 2.11 -26.40
CA ALA A 107 2.59 3.32 -25.66
C ALA A 107 1.71 4.54 -25.98
N ASP A 108 1.21 4.66 -27.21
CA ASP A 108 0.39 5.78 -27.66
C ASP A 108 -1.03 5.68 -27.11
N ALA A 109 -1.63 4.50 -27.13
CA ALA A 109 -2.91 4.25 -26.47
C ALA A 109 -2.80 4.50 -24.96
N ASN A 110 -1.74 3.97 -24.32
CA ASN A 110 -1.47 4.20 -22.90
C ASN A 110 -1.37 5.70 -22.59
N LYS A 111 -0.66 6.47 -23.41
CA LYS A 111 -0.56 7.93 -23.27
C LYS A 111 -1.92 8.61 -23.39
N LYS A 112 -2.73 8.22 -24.38
CA LYS A 112 -4.06 8.80 -24.58
C LYS A 112 -5.01 8.50 -23.42
N LEU A 113 -4.93 7.32 -22.82
CA LEU A 113 -5.81 6.91 -21.72
C LEU A 113 -5.36 7.47 -20.37
N SER A 114 -4.08 7.76 -20.16
CA SER A 114 -3.55 8.24 -18.87
C SER A 114 -3.32 9.75 -18.76
N ASP A 115 -3.45 10.52 -19.83
CA ASP A 115 -3.27 11.99 -19.77
C ASP A 115 -4.40 12.69 -19.00
N ARG A 116 -4.11 13.19 -17.79
CA ARG A 116 -5.05 13.96 -16.95
C ARG A 116 -6.33 13.15 -16.66
N THR A 117 -6.14 11.87 -16.35
CA THR A 117 -7.20 10.87 -16.26
C THR A 117 -7.27 10.22 -14.88
N ILE A 118 -8.47 9.89 -14.43
CA ILE A 118 -8.67 8.75 -13.52
C ILE A 118 -8.78 7.51 -14.41
N LEU A 119 -7.76 6.66 -14.40
CA LEU A 119 -7.75 5.40 -15.14
C LEU A 119 -8.16 4.26 -14.20
N ILE A 120 -9.37 3.76 -14.38
CA ILE A 120 -9.88 2.63 -13.61
C ILE A 120 -9.45 1.33 -14.30
N HIS A 121 -8.91 0.39 -13.53
CA HIS A 121 -8.57 -0.95 -13.98
C HIS A 121 -9.35 -1.94 -13.13
N ILE A 122 -10.47 -2.44 -13.67
CA ILE A 122 -11.24 -3.49 -13.02
C ILE A 122 -10.66 -4.86 -13.38
N GLN A 123 -10.52 -5.75 -12.41
CA GLN A 123 -9.75 -6.98 -12.57
C GLN A 123 -10.47 -8.18 -11.94
N LEU A 124 -10.29 -9.33 -12.58
CA LEU A 124 -10.49 -10.64 -12.01
C LEU A 124 -9.19 -11.41 -12.20
N ASN A 125 -8.20 -11.12 -11.36
CA ASN A 125 -6.84 -11.61 -11.56
C ASN A 125 -6.29 -12.23 -10.26
N PRO A 126 -5.92 -13.53 -10.25
CA PRO A 126 -5.30 -14.14 -9.07
C PRO A 126 -3.91 -13.59 -8.76
N LYS A 127 -3.25 -12.93 -9.72
CA LYS A 127 -1.90 -12.34 -9.59
C LYS A 127 -1.90 -10.88 -10.11
N PRO A 128 -2.61 -9.95 -9.43
CA PRO A 128 -2.79 -8.57 -9.90
C PRO A 128 -1.47 -7.78 -10.02
N LYS A 129 -0.44 -8.21 -9.29
CA LYS A 129 0.92 -7.64 -9.29
C LYS A 129 1.84 -8.26 -10.33
N HIS A 130 1.38 -9.22 -11.14
CA HIS A 130 2.22 -9.85 -12.16
C HIS A 130 2.81 -8.80 -13.12
N THR A 131 4.07 -9.00 -13.54
CA THR A 131 4.85 -8.01 -14.32
C THR A 131 4.12 -7.51 -15.55
N ASP A 132 3.44 -8.38 -16.30
CA ASP A 132 2.72 -7.98 -17.52
C ASP A 132 1.48 -7.13 -17.22
N TYR A 133 0.71 -7.47 -16.19
CA TYR A 133 -0.47 -6.68 -15.80
C TYR A 133 -0.11 -5.30 -15.23
N ARG A 134 1.09 -5.14 -14.67
CA ARG A 134 1.57 -3.83 -14.17
C ARG A 134 2.40 -3.06 -15.21
N ARG A 135 2.68 -3.62 -16.39
CA ARG A 135 3.53 -2.99 -17.41
C ARG A 135 3.00 -1.60 -17.81
N TYR A 136 1.69 -1.48 -18.06
CA TYR A 136 1.09 -0.20 -18.41
C TYR A 136 1.23 0.83 -17.27
N ARG A 137 1.06 0.42 -16.00
CA ARG A 137 1.26 1.29 -14.82
C ARG A 137 2.69 1.79 -14.75
N ASN A 138 3.65 0.89 -14.95
CA ASN A 138 5.07 1.23 -14.96
C ASN A 138 5.43 2.25 -16.03
N GLU A 139 4.80 2.17 -17.19
CA GLU A 139 4.94 3.17 -18.25
C GLU A 139 4.29 4.52 -17.85
N VAL A 140 3.08 4.50 -17.27
CA VAL A 140 2.44 5.71 -16.72
C VAL A 140 3.32 6.36 -15.63
N PHE A 141 3.96 5.58 -14.77
CA PHE A 141 4.75 6.08 -13.65
C PHE A 141 6.07 6.72 -14.07
N ARG A 142 6.63 6.31 -15.22
CA ARG A 142 7.87 6.88 -15.77
C ARG A 142 7.68 8.25 -16.42
N ARG A 143 6.45 8.63 -16.76
CA ARG A 143 6.15 9.91 -17.41
C ARG A 143 6.31 11.07 -16.44
N SER A 144 6.70 12.23 -16.97
CA SER A 144 6.93 13.43 -16.16
C SER A 144 5.62 13.83 -15.46
N PRO A 145 5.62 13.99 -14.11
CA PRO A 145 4.45 14.41 -13.35
C PRO A 145 3.89 15.78 -13.79
N VAL A 146 4.73 16.64 -14.40
CA VAL A 146 4.32 17.95 -14.93
C VAL A 146 3.50 17.80 -16.21
N THR A 147 3.71 16.71 -16.96
CA THR A 147 3.07 16.45 -18.24
C THR A 147 1.89 15.47 -18.16
N THR A 148 1.81 14.68 -17.10
CA THR A 148 0.76 13.65 -16.92
C THR A 148 0.34 13.55 -15.45
N ASP A 149 -0.79 14.15 -15.10
CA ASP A 149 -1.50 13.81 -13.86
C ASP A 149 -2.37 12.60 -14.14
N CYS A 150 -2.03 11.44 -13.59
CA CYS A 150 -2.84 10.24 -13.74
C CYS A 150 -3.01 9.58 -12.38
N ASP A 151 -4.27 9.40 -11.99
CA ASP A 151 -4.63 8.50 -10.90
C ASP A 151 -4.97 7.15 -11.53
N VAL A 152 -4.33 6.08 -11.07
CA VAL A 152 -4.68 4.72 -11.49
C VAL A 152 -5.42 4.05 -10.34
N LEU A 153 -6.63 3.56 -10.59
CA LEU A 153 -7.42 2.84 -9.61
C LEU A 153 -7.56 1.37 -10.03
N CYS A 154 -6.80 0.48 -9.41
CA CYS A 154 -6.92 -0.96 -9.62
C CYS A 154 -7.96 -1.53 -8.64
N LEU A 155 -9.01 -2.16 -9.17
CA LEU A 155 -10.07 -2.81 -8.41
C LEU A 155 -10.11 -4.29 -8.80
N ASN A 156 -9.73 -5.16 -7.86
CA ASN A 156 -9.83 -6.61 -7.99
C ASN A 156 -10.82 -7.16 -6.97
N TRP A 157 -11.18 -8.42 -7.11
CA TRP A 157 -12.08 -9.08 -6.15
C TRP A 157 -11.49 -9.12 -4.74
N ALA A 158 -12.36 -9.35 -3.75
CA ALA A 158 -11.93 -9.63 -2.39
C ALA A 158 -11.02 -10.87 -2.34
N GLN A 159 -10.22 -11.00 -1.29
CA GLN A 159 -9.42 -12.20 -1.06
C GLN A 159 -10.30 -13.42 -0.78
N ASN A 160 -9.75 -14.61 -1.05
CA ASN A 160 -10.37 -15.89 -0.70
C ASN A 160 -11.79 -16.08 -1.29
N VAL A 161 -11.99 -15.68 -2.55
CA VAL A 161 -13.23 -15.95 -3.26
C VAL A 161 -13.55 -17.44 -3.24
N VAL A 162 -14.82 -17.76 -2.99
CA VAL A 162 -15.35 -19.12 -3.05
C VAL A 162 -16.40 -19.20 -4.16
N GLN A 163 -16.14 -20.05 -5.13
CA GLN A 163 -17.03 -20.29 -6.27
C GLN A 163 -17.94 -21.49 -6.00
N TYR A 164 -19.21 -21.34 -6.36
CA TYR A 164 -20.24 -22.39 -6.26
C TYR A 164 -20.77 -22.69 -7.66
N ASP A 165 -20.19 -23.71 -8.32
CA ASP A 165 -20.45 -24.00 -9.75
C ASP A 165 -21.81 -24.64 -10.02
N SER A 166 -22.21 -25.58 -9.18
CA SER A 166 -23.53 -26.22 -9.25
C SER A 166 -23.85 -26.88 -7.91
N PRO A 167 -25.13 -27.16 -7.60
CA PRO A 167 -25.51 -27.78 -6.32
C PRO A 167 -24.81 -29.12 -6.02
N ASN A 168 -24.33 -29.82 -7.06
CA ASN A 168 -23.70 -31.13 -6.97
C ASN A 168 -22.18 -31.09 -6.85
N HIS A 169 -21.55 -29.92 -7.00
CA HIS A 169 -20.10 -29.75 -6.85
C HIS A 169 -19.81 -28.95 -5.59
N GLY A 170 -18.84 -29.43 -4.81
CA GLY A 170 -18.39 -28.71 -3.61
C GLY A 170 -17.84 -27.33 -3.94
N PRO A 171 -17.83 -26.39 -2.98
CA PRO A 171 -17.29 -25.06 -3.19
C PRO A 171 -15.81 -25.09 -3.57
N HIS A 172 -15.43 -24.28 -4.56
CA HIS A 172 -14.04 -24.14 -5.00
C HIS A 172 -13.46 -22.83 -4.48
N ALA A 173 -12.51 -22.93 -3.53
CA ALA A 173 -11.83 -21.77 -2.95
C ALA A 173 -10.62 -21.36 -3.80
N TRP A 174 -10.62 -20.12 -4.29
CA TRP A 174 -9.59 -19.62 -5.21
C TRP A 174 -8.28 -19.26 -4.53
N LYS A 175 -8.30 -19.01 -3.21
CA LYS A 175 -7.15 -18.55 -2.40
C LYS A 175 -6.44 -17.33 -3.01
N ASN A 176 -7.16 -16.52 -3.76
CA ASN A 176 -6.65 -15.33 -4.42
C ASN A 176 -6.34 -14.21 -3.41
N GLU A 177 -5.53 -13.25 -3.86
CA GLU A 177 -5.37 -11.95 -3.22
C GLU A 177 -6.27 -10.92 -3.90
N SER A 178 -6.63 -9.86 -3.16
CA SER A 178 -7.27 -8.69 -3.77
C SER A 178 -6.23 -7.84 -4.51
N GLY A 179 -5.31 -7.18 -3.78
CA GLY A 179 -4.34 -6.30 -4.42
C GLY A 179 -4.95 -5.06 -5.08
N SER A 180 -6.17 -4.68 -4.68
CA SER A 180 -6.80 -3.41 -5.10
C SER A 180 -6.04 -2.23 -4.51
N ALA A 181 -5.75 -1.21 -5.33
CA ALA A 181 -4.95 -0.07 -4.92
C ALA A 181 -5.25 1.19 -5.76
N TRP A 182 -5.07 2.35 -5.12
CA TRP A 182 -5.13 3.66 -5.76
C TRP A 182 -3.73 4.27 -5.82
N TYR A 183 -3.23 4.53 -7.03
CA TYR A 183 -1.92 5.10 -7.28
C TYR A 183 -2.07 6.59 -7.62
N VAL A 184 -1.38 7.45 -6.86
CA VAL A 184 -1.51 8.91 -6.94
C VAL A 184 -0.13 9.54 -7.19
N PRO A 185 0.00 10.56 -8.05
CA PRO A 185 1.24 11.31 -8.23
C PRO A 185 1.76 11.96 -6.94
N GLU A 186 3.09 12.06 -6.79
CA GLU A 186 3.83 12.63 -5.63
C GLU A 186 3.27 13.96 -5.08
N ARG A 187 2.73 14.82 -5.94
CA ARG A 187 2.26 16.15 -5.55
C ARG A 187 0.78 16.20 -5.16
N ARG A 188 0.09 15.06 -5.05
CA ARG A 188 -1.38 15.00 -4.99
C ARG A 188 -1.95 14.20 -3.81
N CYS A 189 -1.10 13.65 -2.95
CA CYS A 189 -1.53 12.96 -1.75
C CYS A 189 -0.80 13.53 -0.52
N SER A 190 -1.49 13.52 0.60
CA SER A 190 -0.90 13.93 1.86
C SER A 190 -0.11 12.78 2.46
N VAL A 191 0.82 13.18 3.31
CA VAL A 191 1.72 12.32 4.07
C VAL A 191 1.70 12.70 5.56
N LYS A 192 0.67 13.47 5.98
CA LYS A 192 0.45 13.77 7.39
C LYS A 192 -0.13 12.55 8.08
N ASP A 193 0.34 12.30 9.30
CA ASP A 193 0.00 11.10 10.07
C ASP A 193 -1.49 10.98 10.37
N ASP A 194 -2.17 12.07 10.70
CA ASP A 194 -3.59 12.11 11.02
C ASP A 194 -4.47 11.75 9.81
N GLU A 195 -4.12 12.27 8.63
CA GLU A 195 -4.81 11.97 7.38
C GLU A 195 -4.58 10.50 6.95
N VAL A 196 -3.36 9.98 7.11
CA VAL A 196 -3.04 8.57 6.84
C VAL A 196 -3.74 7.64 7.84
N ALA A 197 -3.65 7.92 9.13
CA ALA A 197 -4.28 7.10 10.17
C ALA A 197 -5.81 7.06 10.01
N SER A 198 -6.44 8.17 9.64
CA SER A 198 -7.87 8.23 9.36
C SER A 198 -8.30 7.32 8.20
N ASN A 199 -7.45 7.17 7.19
CA ASN A 199 -7.65 6.24 6.07
C ASN A 199 -7.40 4.78 6.50
N GLU A 200 -6.31 4.52 7.23
CA GLU A 200 -5.93 3.18 7.69
C GLU A 200 -6.97 2.58 8.64
N ALA A 201 -7.52 3.40 9.54
CA ALA A 201 -8.58 3.00 10.46
C ALA A 201 -9.85 2.50 9.75
N LYS A 202 -10.01 2.79 8.46
CA LYS A 202 -11.15 2.36 7.64
C LYS A 202 -10.76 1.34 6.59
N GLY A 203 -9.49 0.94 6.51
CA GLY A 203 -9.00 -0.08 5.57
C GLY A 203 -8.43 0.47 4.27
N LEU A 204 -7.86 1.68 4.27
CA LEU A 204 -7.11 2.22 3.14
C LEU A 204 -5.66 2.51 3.57
N TYR A 205 -4.72 1.65 3.18
CA TYR A 205 -3.35 1.61 3.72
C TYR A 205 -2.34 2.30 2.83
N TYR A 206 -1.55 3.21 3.42
CA TYR A 206 -0.57 3.97 2.67
C TYR A 206 0.73 3.19 2.43
N THR A 207 1.33 3.39 1.26
CA THR A 207 2.72 3.07 0.92
C THR A 207 3.28 4.09 -0.06
N TRP A 208 4.61 4.12 -0.19
CA TRP A 208 5.35 4.93 -1.15
C TRP A 208 6.07 4.05 -2.17
N HIS A 209 5.70 4.19 -3.43
CA HIS A 209 6.31 3.45 -4.54
C HIS A 209 7.57 4.15 -5.05
N GLU A 210 8.61 3.37 -5.38
CA GLU A 210 9.92 3.90 -5.79
C GLU A 210 9.88 4.82 -7.03
N LYS A 211 8.87 4.65 -7.89
CA LYS A 211 8.57 5.54 -9.03
C LYS A 211 7.79 6.80 -8.66
N LYS A 212 7.95 7.31 -7.44
CA LYS A 212 7.35 8.55 -6.95
C LYS A 212 5.82 8.57 -7.07
N ARG A 213 5.19 7.54 -6.49
CA ARG A 213 3.73 7.44 -6.39
C ARG A 213 3.35 7.11 -4.95
N HIS A 214 2.32 7.79 -4.46
CA HIS A 214 1.61 7.31 -3.29
C HIS A 214 0.71 6.15 -3.72
N VAL A 215 0.65 5.10 -2.93
CA VAL A 215 -0.20 3.95 -3.21
C VAL A 215 -1.03 3.65 -1.99
N LEU A 216 -2.35 3.77 -2.14
CA LEU A 216 -3.33 3.52 -1.11
C LEU A 216 -3.99 2.17 -1.39
N HIS A 217 -3.66 1.16 -0.59
CA HIS A 217 -4.14 -0.21 -0.76
C HIS A 217 -5.45 -0.39 -0.03
N PHE A 218 -6.45 -0.94 -0.70
CA PHE A 218 -7.70 -1.31 -0.03
C PHE A 218 -7.48 -2.54 0.84
N HIS A 219 -8.24 -2.64 1.92
CA HIS A 219 -8.32 -3.89 2.67
C HIS A 219 -8.78 -5.03 1.77
N TYR A 220 -8.24 -6.21 1.98
CA TYR A 220 -8.43 -7.33 1.06
C TYR A 220 -9.80 -8.00 1.21
N ASP A 221 -10.50 -7.79 2.32
CA ASP A 221 -11.83 -8.36 2.55
C ASP A 221 -12.90 -7.73 1.67
N GLU A 222 -14.01 -8.45 1.52
CA GLU A 222 -15.21 -7.94 0.89
C GLU A 222 -15.75 -6.73 1.66
N ALA A 223 -15.91 -5.61 0.96
CA ALA A 223 -16.41 -4.37 1.52
C ALA A 223 -16.84 -3.39 0.43
N VAL A 224 -17.68 -2.43 0.81
CA VAL A 224 -17.94 -1.22 0.01
C VAL A 224 -17.17 -0.06 0.62
N PHE A 225 -16.43 0.66 -0.20
CA PHE A 225 -15.62 1.81 0.22
C PHE A 225 -16.20 3.09 -0.38
N ALA A 226 -16.69 4.00 0.47
CA ALA A 226 -17.15 5.32 0.06
C ALA A 226 -16.01 6.31 0.26
N LEU A 227 -15.56 6.96 -0.81
CA LEU A 227 -14.40 7.86 -0.78
C LEU A 227 -14.73 9.24 -1.35
N THR A 228 -14.06 10.25 -0.80
CA THR A 228 -13.95 11.58 -1.36
C THR A 228 -12.58 11.75 -1.99
N VAL A 229 -12.53 12.18 -3.26
CA VAL A 229 -11.27 12.25 -4.02
C VAL A 229 -11.12 13.61 -4.69
N PRO A 230 -9.99 14.31 -4.50
CA PRO A 230 -9.67 15.52 -5.23
C PRO A 230 -9.59 15.27 -6.74
N LYS A 231 -10.05 16.23 -7.53
CA LYS A 231 -9.98 16.14 -9.00
C LYS A 231 -8.53 15.96 -9.48
N VAL A 232 -8.37 15.24 -10.59
CA VAL A 232 -7.04 14.91 -11.13
C VAL A 232 -6.20 16.10 -11.56
N LEU A 233 -6.87 17.19 -11.93
CA LEU A 233 -6.25 18.45 -12.25
C LEU A 233 -6.97 19.58 -11.48
N GLN A 234 -6.17 20.46 -10.90
CA GLN A 234 -6.61 21.71 -10.29
C GLN A 234 -5.81 22.83 -10.96
N VAL A 235 -6.50 23.71 -11.69
CA VAL A 235 -5.91 24.81 -12.51
C VAL A 235 -6.20 26.20 -11.91
N GLY A 236 -6.44 26.25 -10.60
CA GLY A 236 -6.70 27.47 -9.85
C GLY A 236 -5.47 28.04 -9.13
N PRO A 237 -5.64 29.10 -8.34
CA PRO A 237 -4.60 29.57 -7.42
C PRO A 237 -4.13 28.45 -6.50
N ALA A 238 -2.81 28.32 -6.32
CA ALA A 238 -2.20 27.26 -5.50
C ALA A 238 -2.70 27.24 -4.04
N VAL A 239 -3.21 28.36 -3.52
CA VAL A 239 -3.85 28.45 -2.19
C VAL A 239 -5.12 27.62 -2.07
N HIS A 240 -5.72 27.22 -3.19
CA HIS A 240 -6.90 26.34 -3.26
C HIS A 240 -6.54 24.89 -3.59
N ASP A 241 -5.26 24.57 -3.76
CA ASP A 241 -4.85 23.20 -4.08
C ASP A 241 -5.13 22.27 -2.90
N VAL A 242 -5.96 21.27 -3.14
CA VAL A 242 -6.26 20.21 -2.18
C VAL A 242 -5.34 19.03 -2.45
N LEU A 243 -4.31 18.88 -1.61
CA LEU A 243 -3.26 17.86 -1.74
C LEU A 243 -3.43 16.69 -0.77
N ILE A 244 -4.68 16.33 -0.44
CA ILE A 244 -4.98 15.28 0.55
C ILE A 244 -5.00 13.87 -0.06
N GLY A 245 -5.18 13.75 -1.37
CA GLY A 245 -5.39 12.46 -2.05
C GLY A 245 -6.77 11.85 -1.74
N PRO A 246 -7.01 10.58 -2.12
CA PRO A 246 -8.22 9.86 -1.75
C PRO A 246 -8.41 9.77 -0.23
N GLN A 247 -9.61 10.14 0.24
CA GLN A 247 -10.02 10.01 1.63
C GLN A 247 -11.15 8.99 1.74
N LEU A 248 -10.97 7.98 2.59
CA LEU A 248 -12.00 7.00 2.87
C LEU A 248 -12.96 7.60 3.90
N ASP A 249 -14.20 7.85 3.49
CA ASP A 249 -15.24 8.44 4.33
C ASP A 249 -15.90 7.36 5.19
N THR A 250 -16.22 6.21 4.58
CA THR A 250 -16.90 5.11 5.25
C THR A 250 -16.58 3.79 4.58
N ARG A 251 -16.38 2.74 5.38
CA ARG A 251 -16.35 1.34 4.94
C ARG A 251 -17.64 0.66 5.35
N PHE A 252 -18.25 -0.08 4.45
CA PHE A 252 -19.41 -0.93 4.74
C PHE A 252 -19.00 -2.40 4.63
N VAL A 253 -19.53 -3.21 5.54
CA VAL A 253 -19.35 -4.66 5.57
C VAL A 253 -20.70 -5.35 5.46
N TRP A 254 -20.73 -6.52 4.83
CA TRP A 254 -21.94 -7.31 4.70
C TRP A 254 -22.31 -7.89 6.06
N ASP A 255 -23.53 -7.63 6.50
CA ASP A 255 -24.11 -8.26 7.68
C ASP A 255 -25.08 -9.34 7.22
N ALA A 256 -24.71 -10.61 7.46
CA ALA A 256 -25.48 -11.76 7.00
C ALA A 256 -26.83 -11.89 7.72
N ASP A 257 -26.89 -11.48 8.99
CA ASP A 257 -28.11 -11.58 9.81
C ASP A 257 -29.14 -10.52 9.39
N ALA A 258 -28.68 -9.31 9.08
CA ALA A 258 -29.50 -8.20 8.58
C ALA A 258 -29.73 -8.26 7.06
N GLY A 259 -28.97 -9.08 6.33
CA GLY A 259 -29.05 -9.20 4.88
C GLY A 259 -28.75 -7.88 4.15
N THR A 260 -27.84 -7.06 4.69
CA THR A 260 -27.54 -5.73 4.15
C THR A 260 -26.12 -5.25 4.46
N TRP A 261 -25.68 -4.21 3.76
CA TRP A 261 -24.40 -3.55 4.00
C TRP A 261 -24.53 -2.55 5.15
N LEU A 262 -23.76 -2.75 6.23
CA LEU A 262 -23.75 -1.88 7.39
C LEU A 262 -22.45 -1.09 7.49
N LYS A 263 -22.54 0.15 7.99
CA LYS A 263 -21.35 0.98 8.26
C LYS A 263 -20.48 0.30 9.31
N SER A 264 -19.21 0.10 8.98
CA SER A 264 -18.21 -0.41 9.91
C SER A 264 -17.59 0.76 10.69
N THR A 265 -17.51 0.61 12.01
CA THR A 265 -16.86 1.56 12.92
C THR A 265 -15.54 1.03 13.49
N SER A 266 -15.25 -0.25 13.29
CA SER A 266 -14.03 -0.90 13.74
C SER A 266 -12.91 -0.81 12.70
N CYS A 267 -11.66 -0.71 13.18
CA CYS A 267 -10.50 -0.88 12.32
C CYS A 267 -10.49 -2.31 11.76
N PRO A 268 -10.34 -2.51 10.44
CA PRO A 268 -10.23 -3.85 9.87
C PRO A 268 -9.01 -4.59 10.42
N GLU A 269 -9.17 -5.90 10.70
CA GLU A 269 -8.09 -6.76 11.14
C GLU A 269 -7.18 -7.11 9.96
N THR A 270 -5.87 -6.95 10.14
CA THR A 270 -4.87 -7.12 9.08
C THR A 270 -4.03 -8.38 9.24
N GLY A 271 -4.42 -9.27 10.17
CA GLY A 271 -3.62 -10.39 10.67
C GLY A 271 -2.55 -10.00 11.69
N TRP A 272 -2.54 -8.74 12.14
CA TRP A 272 -1.54 -8.25 13.10
C TRP A 272 -1.74 -8.89 14.48
N ALA A 273 -2.99 -8.92 14.96
CA ALA A 273 -3.31 -9.45 16.28
C ALA A 273 -2.93 -10.94 16.40
N GLU A 274 -3.19 -11.74 15.36
CA GLU A 274 -2.80 -13.16 15.34
C GLU A 274 -1.29 -13.33 15.49
N ILE A 275 -0.51 -12.51 14.77
CA ILE A 275 0.95 -12.60 14.76
C ILE A 275 1.57 -12.21 16.10
N ILE A 276 1.15 -11.09 16.70
CA ILE A 276 1.76 -10.63 17.96
C ILE A 276 1.35 -11.45 19.18
N ASN A 277 0.23 -12.18 19.08
CA ASN A 277 -0.26 -13.06 20.14
C ASN A 277 0.05 -14.55 19.88
N ALA A 278 0.83 -14.87 18.84
CA ALA A 278 1.12 -16.26 18.45
C ALA A 278 2.00 -17.00 19.47
N ASP A 279 2.84 -16.28 20.20
CA ASP A 279 3.80 -16.84 21.16
C ASP A 279 3.99 -15.88 22.36
N PRO A 280 4.22 -16.39 23.59
CA PRO A 280 4.40 -15.57 24.78
C PRO A 280 5.57 -14.58 24.71
N GLU A 281 6.70 -14.94 24.09
CA GLU A 281 7.86 -14.05 23.96
C GLU A 281 7.55 -12.89 23.00
N VAL A 282 6.87 -13.18 21.89
CA VAL A 282 6.39 -12.15 20.95
C VAL A 282 5.38 -11.24 21.65
N THR A 283 4.41 -11.83 22.36
CA THR A 283 3.38 -11.08 23.09
C THR A 283 4.01 -10.11 24.08
N ALA A 284 5.02 -10.56 24.84
CA ALA A 284 5.73 -9.73 25.80
C ALA A 284 6.50 -8.59 25.12
N ALA A 285 7.19 -8.85 24.00
CA ALA A 285 7.94 -7.83 23.29
C ALA A 285 7.07 -6.75 22.63
N PHE A 286 5.84 -7.11 22.23
CA PHE A 286 4.89 -6.24 21.55
C PHE A 286 3.79 -5.69 22.47
N GLN A 287 3.89 -5.86 23.80
CA GLN A 287 2.87 -5.42 24.76
C GLN A 287 2.51 -3.93 24.62
N SER A 288 3.48 -3.06 24.34
CA SER A 288 3.29 -1.62 24.10
C SER A 288 2.97 -1.24 22.66
N LEU A 289 2.85 -2.22 21.76
CA LEU A 289 2.69 -2.06 20.31
C LEU A 289 1.41 -2.72 19.79
N GLN A 290 0.31 -2.60 20.55
CA GLN A 290 -0.97 -3.24 20.25
C GLN A 290 -2.01 -2.29 19.62
N ASP A 291 -1.81 -0.97 19.75
CA ASP A 291 -2.77 0.03 19.28
C ASP A 291 -2.75 0.17 17.74
N VAL A 292 -3.62 -0.61 17.09
CA VAL A 292 -3.79 -0.58 15.63
C VAL A 292 -4.48 0.68 15.10
N ALA A 293 -4.96 1.59 15.96
CA ALA A 293 -5.36 2.93 15.49
C ALA A 293 -4.13 3.78 15.12
N ASN A 294 -2.94 3.42 15.63
CA ASN A 294 -1.68 4.13 15.43
C ASN A 294 -0.60 3.22 14.80
N ARG A 295 -0.93 2.49 13.72
CA ARG A 295 -0.01 1.55 13.04
C ARG A 295 1.33 2.16 12.66
N LEU A 296 1.35 3.43 12.23
CA LEU A 296 2.59 4.12 11.91
C LEU A 296 3.55 4.20 13.11
N ASN A 297 3.05 4.38 14.33
CA ASN A 297 3.89 4.41 15.52
C ASN A 297 4.49 3.03 15.82
N ILE A 298 3.68 1.97 15.65
CA ILE A 298 4.17 0.59 15.76
C ILE A 298 5.29 0.36 14.74
N GLU A 299 5.06 0.76 13.50
CA GLU A 299 6.01 0.57 12.42
C GLU A 299 7.30 1.37 12.60
N ARG A 300 7.24 2.60 13.10
CA ARG A 300 8.43 3.40 13.45
C ARG A 300 9.24 2.77 14.58
N ALA A 301 8.55 2.23 15.60
CA ALA A 301 9.21 1.50 16.68
C ALA A 301 9.92 0.25 16.15
N ILE A 302 9.28 -0.50 15.25
CA ILE A 302 9.87 -1.67 14.58
C ILE A 302 11.08 -1.25 13.73
N SER A 303 10.96 -0.18 12.93
CA SER A 303 12.03 0.33 12.07
C SER A 303 13.28 0.72 12.87
N LEU A 304 13.13 1.44 13.98
CA LEU A 304 14.25 1.76 14.86
C LEU A 304 14.86 0.49 15.49
N SER A 305 14.00 -0.42 15.95
CA SER A 305 14.43 -1.68 16.58
C SER A 305 15.21 -2.59 15.62
N CYS A 306 14.95 -2.48 14.31
CA CYS A 306 15.68 -3.20 13.26
C CYS A 306 16.94 -2.46 12.76
N GLY A 307 17.17 -1.23 13.23
CA GLY A 307 18.26 -0.36 12.83
C GLY A 307 17.82 0.75 11.87
N PRO A 308 18.13 2.04 12.14
CA PRO A 308 17.79 3.12 11.24
C PRO A 308 18.47 2.99 9.87
N HIS A 309 17.68 3.17 8.81
CA HIS A 309 18.14 3.08 7.41
C HIS A 309 18.66 4.42 6.83
N SER A 310 18.52 5.50 7.60
CA SER A 310 18.80 6.86 7.15
C SER A 310 19.19 7.74 8.34
N MET A 311 20.06 8.71 8.10
CA MET A 311 20.42 9.78 9.05
C MET A 311 19.58 11.06 8.88
N LYS A 312 18.57 11.04 7.99
CA LYS A 312 17.71 12.20 7.75
C LYS A 312 16.75 12.41 8.92
N GLU A 313 16.63 13.64 9.41
CA GLU A 313 15.75 13.98 10.55
C GLU A 313 14.29 13.58 10.33
N GLN A 314 13.82 13.66 9.09
CA GLN A 314 12.46 13.33 8.69
C GLN A 314 12.26 11.87 8.26
N TRP A 315 13.12 10.95 8.69
CA TRP A 315 13.02 9.52 8.35
C TRP A 315 11.67 8.91 8.78
N HIS A 316 11.07 9.44 9.85
CA HIS A 316 9.82 8.95 10.45
C HIS A 316 8.57 9.41 9.69
N ARG A 317 8.68 10.37 8.74
CA ARG A 317 7.56 10.69 7.85
C ARG A 317 7.19 9.46 7.04
N VAL A 318 5.90 9.25 6.81
CA VAL A 318 5.39 8.03 6.17
C VAL A 318 5.94 7.79 4.75
N ASP A 319 6.28 8.83 4.00
CA ASP A 319 6.92 8.78 2.68
C ASP A 319 8.42 8.43 2.73
N ASN A 320 9.05 8.58 3.89
CA ASN A 320 10.45 8.23 4.15
C ASN A 320 10.62 6.94 4.97
N LEU A 321 9.55 6.46 5.61
CA LEU A 321 9.57 5.29 6.47
C LEU A 321 9.84 4.02 5.64
N ASP A 322 10.86 3.26 6.01
CA ASP A 322 11.35 2.12 5.22
C ASP A 322 10.28 1.04 5.03
N VAL A 323 9.49 0.74 6.06
CA VAL A 323 8.42 -0.27 5.95
C VAL A 323 7.31 0.14 4.97
N CYS A 324 7.09 1.44 4.77
CA CYS A 324 6.07 1.96 3.87
C CYS A 324 6.55 1.99 2.42
N ARG A 325 7.83 1.72 2.14
CA ARG A 325 8.37 1.73 0.78
C ARG A 325 8.10 0.43 0.07
N ILE A 326 7.61 0.53 -1.16
CA ILE A 326 7.38 -0.62 -2.04
C ILE A 326 8.20 -0.48 -3.33
N PRO A 327 8.79 -1.59 -3.82
CA PRO A 327 9.53 -1.61 -5.08
C PRO A 327 8.58 -1.64 -6.29
N GLU A 328 9.13 -1.65 -7.51
CA GLU A 328 8.38 -1.84 -8.76
C GLU A 328 7.58 -3.15 -8.81
N SER A 329 7.85 -4.12 -7.93
CA SER A 329 7.01 -5.32 -7.82
C SER A 329 5.65 -5.08 -7.17
N GLU A 330 5.45 -3.92 -6.55
CA GLU A 330 4.24 -3.55 -5.80
C GLU A 330 3.94 -4.50 -4.62
N VAL A 331 4.94 -5.28 -4.20
CA VAL A 331 4.86 -6.17 -3.04
C VAL A 331 4.93 -5.36 -1.75
N ILE A 332 4.01 -5.62 -0.82
CA ILE A 332 3.81 -4.87 0.41
C ILE A 332 4.37 -5.67 1.59
N ALA A 333 5.48 -5.19 2.15
CA ALA A 333 6.15 -5.82 3.30
C ALA A 333 5.94 -5.05 4.62
N ARG A 334 4.92 -4.19 4.70
CA ARG A 334 4.58 -3.44 5.91
C ARG A 334 4.36 -4.38 7.10
N ALA A 335 5.05 -4.14 8.21
CA ALA A 335 5.09 -5.06 9.34
C ALA A 335 3.69 -5.32 9.95
N THR A 336 2.84 -4.30 9.99
CA THR A 336 1.49 -4.40 10.58
C THR A 336 0.43 -4.91 9.61
N LEU A 337 0.78 -5.17 8.34
CA LEU A 337 -0.15 -5.60 7.30
C LEU A 337 0.20 -7.01 6.80
N GLN A 338 -0.51 -8.03 7.28
CA GLN A 338 -0.34 -9.43 6.87
C GLN A 338 -1.25 -9.83 5.69
N LEU A 339 -1.63 -8.87 4.85
CA LEU A 339 -2.57 -9.06 3.74
C LEU A 339 -1.90 -9.65 2.49
N ASP A 340 -0.70 -9.16 2.17
CA ASP A 340 0.09 -9.60 1.01
C ASP A 340 0.74 -10.96 1.28
N ARG A 341 0.49 -11.98 0.45
CA ARG A 341 0.96 -13.37 0.66
C ARG A 341 2.23 -13.67 -0.13
N ASP A 342 2.87 -12.66 -0.72
CA ASP A 342 4.18 -12.85 -1.32
C ASP A 342 5.18 -13.42 -0.30
N VAL A 343 5.96 -14.40 -0.75
CA VAL A 343 6.88 -15.15 0.11
C VAL A 343 7.99 -14.24 0.66
N ALA A 344 8.46 -13.27 -0.15
CA ALA A 344 9.49 -12.33 0.29
C ALA A 344 8.91 -11.33 1.29
N ALA A 345 7.70 -10.82 1.07
CA ALA A 345 7.01 -9.96 2.04
C ALA A 345 6.81 -10.66 3.39
N THR A 346 6.33 -11.91 3.37
CA THR A 346 6.12 -12.71 4.58
C THR A 346 7.43 -12.90 5.35
N ARG A 347 8.52 -13.23 4.65
CA ARG A 347 9.84 -13.39 5.26
C ARG A 347 10.35 -12.09 5.88
N GLU A 348 10.22 -10.96 5.19
CA GLU A 348 10.64 -9.66 5.68
C GLU A 348 9.87 -9.27 6.96
N ARG A 349 8.54 -9.46 6.98
CA ARG A 349 7.72 -9.21 8.17
C ARG A 349 8.16 -10.09 9.35
N GLN A 350 8.33 -11.39 9.12
CA GLN A 350 8.81 -12.33 10.15
C GLN A 350 10.19 -11.95 10.70
N GLN A 351 11.12 -11.53 9.84
CA GLN A 351 12.45 -11.07 10.28
C GLN A 351 12.35 -9.83 11.19
N ARG A 352 11.50 -8.87 10.84
CA ARG A 352 11.28 -7.67 11.67
C ARG A 352 10.68 -8.01 13.03
N ILE A 353 9.65 -8.85 13.04
CA ILE A 353 9.01 -9.31 14.28
C ILE A 353 10.03 -10.05 15.16
N SER A 354 10.77 -11.00 14.59
CA SER A 354 11.82 -11.74 15.29
C SER A 354 12.88 -10.81 15.87
N ARG A 355 13.31 -9.78 15.13
CA ARG A 355 14.30 -8.82 15.65
C ARG A 355 13.79 -8.05 16.86
N VAL A 356 12.53 -7.59 16.83
CA VAL A 356 11.90 -6.89 17.96
C VAL A 356 11.75 -7.82 19.16
N THR A 357 11.33 -9.06 18.94
CA THR A 357 11.21 -10.08 19.99
C THR A 357 12.55 -10.34 20.67
N VAL A 358 13.60 -10.60 19.88
CA VAL A 358 14.96 -10.82 20.40
C VAL A 358 15.50 -9.58 21.12
N LEU A 359 15.23 -8.38 20.61
CA LEU A 359 15.60 -7.14 21.29
C LEU A 359 14.91 -7.02 22.65
N GLY A 360 13.61 -7.30 22.73
CA GLY A 360 12.87 -7.34 23.99
C GLY A 360 13.50 -8.30 25.01
N HIS A 361 13.88 -9.50 24.57
CA HIS A 361 14.60 -10.46 25.40
C HIS A 361 15.98 -9.94 25.86
N ILE A 362 16.78 -9.36 24.95
CA ILE A 362 18.10 -8.78 25.28
C ILE A 362 17.98 -7.69 26.35
N LEU A 363 16.98 -6.81 26.26
CA LEU A 363 16.75 -5.75 27.24
C LEU A 363 16.43 -6.30 28.65
N GLN A 364 15.85 -7.50 28.72
CA GLN A 364 15.50 -8.16 29.98
C GLN A 364 16.66 -8.96 30.56
N THR A 365 17.44 -9.66 29.73
CA THR A 365 18.36 -10.72 30.20
C THR A 365 19.84 -10.41 30.02
N ALA A 366 20.22 -9.53 29.08
CA ALA A 366 21.63 -9.30 28.77
C ALA A 366 22.26 -8.22 29.67
N PRO A 367 23.57 -8.32 29.96
CA PRO A 367 24.33 -7.19 30.50
C PRO A 367 24.37 -6.04 29.48
N LEU A 368 23.69 -4.94 29.79
CA LEU A 368 23.61 -3.78 28.90
C LEU A 368 24.82 -2.85 29.07
N PRO A 369 25.27 -2.17 27.99
CA PRO A 369 26.40 -1.24 28.04
C PRO A 369 26.06 0.02 28.86
N ALA A 370 27.10 0.72 29.33
CA ALA A 370 26.97 1.81 30.31
C ALA A 370 25.94 2.90 29.93
N GLN A 371 25.81 3.19 28.64
CA GLN A 371 24.93 4.20 28.06
C GLN A 371 23.44 3.92 28.31
N ILE A 372 23.08 2.64 28.42
CA ILE A 372 21.71 2.13 28.57
C ILE A 372 21.58 1.12 29.71
N LYS A 373 22.54 1.07 30.64
CA LYS A 373 22.58 0.10 31.74
C LYS A 373 21.33 0.17 32.63
N ASP A 374 20.79 1.37 32.79
CA ASP A 374 19.56 1.69 33.53
C ASP A 374 18.28 1.08 32.91
N LEU A 375 18.30 0.73 31.62
CA LEU A 375 17.20 0.03 30.95
C LEU A 375 17.15 -1.47 31.27
N GLY A 376 18.20 -2.04 31.86
CA GLY A 376 18.26 -3.46 32.19
C GLY A 376 17.39 -3.84 33.40
N GLY A 377 17.22 -5.14 33.63
CA GLY A 377 16.53 -5.66 34.82
C GLY A 377 15.00 -5.58 34.77
N GLY A 378 14.42 -5.52 33.56
CA GLY A 378 12.97 -5.52 33.35
C GLY A 378 12.32 -4.13 33.37
N GLY A 379 11.06 -4.09 32.92
CA GLY A 379 10.24 -2.86 32.85
C GLY A 379 10.57 -1.92 31.68
N ALA A 380 11.61 -2.21 30.89
CA ALA A 380 11.83 -1.55 29.60
C ALA A 380 10.87 -2.11 28.55
N PHE A 381 10.37 -1.23 27.68
CA PHE A 381 9.43 -1.58 26.61
C PHE A 381 9.78 -0.83 25.32
N ILE A 382 9.31 -1.38 24.19
CA ILE A 382 9.56 -0.83 22.85
C ILE A 382 8.34 -0.03 22.41
N ALA A 383 8.54 1.24 22.10
CA ALA A 383 7.47 2.14 21.66
C ALA A 383 8.05 3.23 20.75
N TRP A 384 7.21 4.07 20.18
CA TRP A 384 7.64 5.27 19.47
C TRP A 384 6.74 6.45 19.85
N SER A 385 7.31 7.64 19.94
CA SER A 385 6.57 8.87 20.22
C SER A 385 7.05 10.00 19.31
N PRO A 386 6.15 10.87 18.81
CA PRO A 386 6.53 12.06 18.06
C PRO A 386 7.38 13.05 18.88
N ASP A 387 7.30 13.01 20.22
CA ASP A 387 8.09 13.88 21.10
C ASP A 387 9.57 13.47 21.18
N SER A 388 9.88 12.22 20.84
CA SER A 388 11.23 11.67 20.83
C SER A 388 11.38 10.73 19.64
N PRO A 389 11.33 11.28 18.41
CA PRO A 389 11.11 10.50 17.20
C PRO A 389 12.27 9.58 16.87
N ASN A 390 13.46 9.79 17.45
CA ASN A 390 14.65 8.99 17.18
C ASN A 390 14.93 7.93 18.26
N THR A 391 14.04 7.73 19.24
CA THR A 391 14.19 6.72 20.30
C THR A 391 13.10 5.68 20.23
N ASN A 392 13.40 4.45 20.64
CA ASN A 392 12.42 3.34 20.62
C ASN A 392 12.31 2.56 21.94
N VAL A 393 13.24 2.74 22.89
CA VAL A 393 13.20 2.02 24.17
C VAL A 393 12.95 2.98 25.32
N PHE A 394 11.94 2.65 26.12
CA PHE A 394 11.45 3.46 27.23
C PHE A 394 11.39 2.62 28.50
N LYS A 395 11.57 3.27 29.65
CA LYS A 395 11.39 2.69 30.98
C LYS A 395 11.00 3.80 31.94
N ALA A 396 10.05 3.55 32.83
CA ALA A 396 9.57 4.57 33.77
C ALA A 396 10.72 5.15 34.61
N GLY A 397 10.78 6.48 34.70
CA GLY A 397 11.83 7.20 35.45
C GLY A 397 13.22 7.20 34.79
N VAL A 398 13.36 6.65 33.57
CA VAL A 398 14.64 6.57 32.85
C VAL A 398 14.52 7.30 31.51
N ARG A 399 15.63 7.92 31.07
CA ARG A 399 15.68 8.58 29.76
C ARG A 399 15.55 7.57 28.62
N PRO A 400 14.82 7.91 27.53
CA PRO A 400 14.66 7.02 26.40
C PRO A 400 16.00 6.79 25.67
N ALA A 401 16.05 5.72 24.87
CA ALA A 401 17.23 5.36 24.09
C ALA A 401 16.86 4.85 22.69
N LEU A 402 17.82 4.94 21.77
CA LEU A 402 17.78 4.24 20.49
C LEU A 402 18.52 2.91 20.66
N VAL A 403 17.80 1.80 20.60
CA VAL A 403 18.38 0.46 20.67
C VAL A 403 17.93 -0.37 19.49
N ALA A 404 18.88 -0.97 18.76
CA ALA A 404 18.57 -1.78 17.59
C ALA A 404 19.24 -3.15 17.66
N TYR A 405 18.55 -4.17 17.17
CA TYR A 405 19.07 -5.51 16.97
C TYR A 405 19.18 -5.83 15.48
N LEU A 406 20.39 -6.12 15.01
CA LEU A 406 20.69 -6.32 13.58
C LEU A 406 20.58 -7.79 13.12
N GLY A 407 20.24 -8.71 14.02
CA GLY A 407 20.15 -10.14 13.72
C GLY A 407 21.43 -10.92 14.01
N GLU A 408 21.50 -12.10 13.40
CA GLU A 408 22.60 -13.06 13.53
C GLU A 408 23.71 -12.74 12.54
N ASN A 409 24.94 -12.57 13.05
CA ASN A 409 26.18 -12.38 12.30
C ASN A 409 26.09 -11.37 11.13
N PRO A 410 25.63 -10.12 11.38
CA PRO A 410 25.57 -9.10 10.33
C PRO A 410 26.97 -8.73 9.83
N SER A 411 27.06 -8.21 8.61
CA SER A 411 28.34 -7.69 8.10
C SER A 411 28.80 -6.48 8.92
N MET A 412 30.10 -6.37 9.17
CA MET A 412 30.64 -5.27 9.97
C MET A 412 30.41 -3.89 9.31
N ASP A 413 30.33 -3.84 7.98
CA ASP A 413 29.95 -2.62 7.26
C ASP A 413 28.51 -2.19 7.57
N MET A 414 27.58 -3.14 7.68
CA MET A 414 26.20 -2.86 8.09
C MET A 414 26.18 -2.35 9.53
N VAL A 415 26.89 -3.02 10.45
CA VAL A 415 26.99 -2.60 11.86
C VAL A 415 27.51 -1.16 11.94
N LYS A 416 28.59 -0.85 11.23
CA LYS A 416 29.18 0.50 11.18
C LYS A 416 28.19 1.54 10.67
N ARG A 417 27.55 1.31 9.51
CA ARG A 417 26.59 2.24 8.92
C ARG A 417 25.39 2.51 9.83
N VAL A 418 24.87 1.49 10.49
CA VAL A 418 23.74 1.65 11.42
C VAL A 418 24.18 2.41 12.68
N CYS A 419 25.36 2.13 13.23
CA CYS A 419 25.91 2.88 14.36
C CYS A 419 26.04 4.38 14.04
N GLU A 420 26.63 4.70 12.88
CA GLU A 420 26.78 6.09 12.42
C GLU A 420 25.42 6.77 12.24
N SER A 421 24.47 6.10 11.60
CA SER A 421 23.12 6.64 11.39
C SER A 421 22.38 6.87 12.70
N ALA A 422 22.40 5.89 13.61
CA ALA A 422 21.73 5.97 14.90
C ALA A 422 22.32 7.07 15.80
N PHE A 423 23.64 7.17 15.87
CA PHE A 423 24.32 8.24 16.62
C PHE A 423 23.99 9.61 16.05
N GLU A 424 24.07 9.78 14.73
CA GLU A 424 23.82 11.06 14.09
C GLU A 424 22.36 11.53 14.26
N LEU A 425 21.39 10.61 14.22
CA LEU A 425 19.97 10.93 14.50
C LEU A 425 19.79 11.53 15.91
N LEU A 426 20.31 10.88 16.95
CA LEU A 426 20.20 11.38 18.32
C LEU A 426 21.02 12.65 18.55
N ARG A 427 22.20 12.75 17.92
CA ARG A 427 23.06 13.93 18.02
C ARG A 427 22.37 15.17 17.44
N ARG A 428 21.75 15.06 16.26
CA ARG A 428 21.02 16.15 15.61
C ARG A 428 19.78 16.58 16.39
N GLU A 429 19.09 15.62 17.00
CA GLU A 429 17.98 15.94 17.92
C GLU A 429 18.46 16.79 19.11
N ASN A 430 19.73 16.64 19.51
CA ASN A 430 20.43 17.43 20.52
C ASN A 430 19.66 17.58 21.85
N LYS A 431 19.05 16.49 22.30
CA LYS A 431 18.40 16.38 23.62
C LYS A 431 19.31 15.70 24.63
N ASP A 432 18.86 15.64 25.88
CA ASP A 432 19.59 15.04 27.01
C ASP A 432 19.89 13.53 26.83
N HIS A 433 19.30 12.89 25.82
CA HIS A 433 19.54 11.50 25.43
C HIS A 433 20.44 11.33 24.20
N LYS A 434 21.13 12.37 23.72
CA LYS A 434 21.94 12.34 22.48
C LYS A 434 22.98 11.21 22.39
N ASN A 435 23.46 10.70 23.52
CA ASN A 435 24.45 9.62 23.59
C ASN A 435 23.85 8.25 23.93
N ARG A 436 22.53 8.13 24.05
CA ARG A 436 21.84 6.88 24.44
C ARG A 436 21.53 6.01 23.24
N VAL A 437 22.58 5.56 22.57
CA VAL A 437 22.52 4.63 21.43
C VAL A 437 23.17 3.31 21.82
N ALA A 438 22.52 2.19 21.48
CA ALA A 438 23.13 0.86 21.57
C ALA A 438 22.70 0.00 20.38
N ILE A 439 23.67 -0.52 19.64
CA ILE A 439 23.42 -1.43 18.51
C ILE A 439 23.93 -2.80 18.90
N CYS A 440 23.07 -3.82 18.86
CA CYS A 440 23.42 -5.18 19.21
C CYS A 440 23.16 -6.17 18.07
N TYR A 441 23.85 -7.30 18.14
CA TYR A 441 23.75 -8.41 17.21
C TYR A 441 24.25 -9.69 17.88
N ARG A 442 23.93 -10.85 17.33
CA ARG A 442 24.46 -12.13 17.83
C ARG A 442 25.57 -12.66 16.93
N THR A 443 26.59 -13.27 17.52
CA THR A 443 27.68 -13.93 16.77
C THR A 443 27.23 -15.31 16.28
N VAL A 444 28.05 -15.94 15.43
CA VAL A 444 27.86 -17.34 15.02
C VAL A 444 27.73 -18.34 16.19
N THR A 445 28.28 -17.98 17.36
CA THR A 445 28.17 -18.76 18.60
C THR A 445 26.94 -18.41 19.44
N GLY A 446 26.02 -17.57 18.94
CA GLY A 446 24.82 -17.11 19.64
C GLY A 446 25.06 -16.06 20.73
N VAL A 447 26.28 -15.56 20.89
CA VAL A 447 26.62 -14.57 21.92
C VAL A 447 26.16 -13.19 21.48
N THR A 448 25.39 -12.51 22.34
CA THR A 448 24.98 -11.12 22.11
C THR A 448 26.19 -10.20 22.27
N LYS A 449 26.48 -9.40 21.25
CA LYS A 449 27.48 -8.34 21.27
C LYS A 449 26.83 -6.98 21.08
N PHE A 450 27.39 -5.98 21.75
CA PHE A 450 27.09 -4.58 21.50
C PHE A 450 28.23 -3.97 20.70
N ALA A 451 27.89 -3.22 19.64
CA ALA A 451 28.86 -2.54 18.81
C ALA A 451 29.52 -1.39 19.58
N ASP A 452 30.83 -1.21 19.38
CA ASP A 452 31.57 -0.07 19.92
C ASP A 452 31.33 1.17 19.05
N ILE A 453 30.72 2.21 19.62
CA ILE A 453 30.40 3.47 18.95
C ILE A 453 31.41 4.51 19.41
N LYS A 454 32.53 4.63 18.70
CA LYS A 454 33.66 5.50 19.06
C LYS A 454 33.25 6.96 19.34
N GLN A 455 32.24 7.47 18.64
CA GLN A 455 31.77 8.84 18.81
C GLN A 455 31.11 9.11 20.18
N GLN A 456 30.71 8.06 20.91
CA GLN A 456 30.20 8.20 22.27
C GLN A 456 31.32 8.36 23.31
N THR A 457 32.54 7.97 22.98
CA THR A 457 33.71 7.97 23.88
C THR A 457 34.73 9.05 23.53
N ASP A 458 34.65 9.63 22.33
CA ASP A 458 35.54 10.70 21.88
C ASP A 458 35.05 12.10 22.31
N ILE A 459 35.79 12.72 23.24
CA ILE A 459 35.52 14.05 23.80
C ILE A 459 35.81 15.16 22.76
N THR A 460 36.52 14.84 21.67
CA THR A 460 36.95 15.80 20.64
C THR A 460 36.05 15.84 19.40
N TYR A 461 34.98 15.04 19.35
CA TYR A 461 34.07 15.03 18.21
C TYR A 461 33.30 16.36 18.06
N ASP A 462 33.75 17.20 17.13
CA ASP A 462 33.28 18.58 16.91
C ASP A 462 31.99 18.68 16.06
N GLY A 463 31.42 17.55 15.64
CA GLY A 463 30.18 17.50 14.86
C GLY A 463 30.36 17.64 13.34
N SER A 464 31.58 17.53 12.82
CA SER A 464 31.82 17.46 11.38
C SER A 464 31.23 16.18 10.75
N SER A 465 30.52 16.36 9.61
CA SER A 465 29.94 15.27 8.82
C SER A 465 31.05 14.48 8.12
N MET A 466 31.05 13.16 8.28
CA MET A 466 32.03 12.24 7.67
C MET A 466 31.95 12.12 6.14
N ALA A 467 31.03 12.81 5.47
CA ALA A 467 30.91 12.77 4.01
C ALA A 467 32.03 13.53 3.26
N SER A 468 32.95 14.20 3.96
CA SER A 468 34.00 15.02 3.35
C SER A 468 35.43 14.48 3.45
N ILE A 469 35.66 13.23 3.86
CA ILE A 469 37.02 12.64 3.80
C ILE A 469 37.21 11.89 2.48
N THR A 470 37.20 12.64 1.38
CA THR A 470 37.94 12.30 0.16
C THR A 470 38.79 13.51 -0.21
N GLY A 471 40.08 13.47 0.14
CA GLY A 471 41.04 14.48 -0.30
C GLY A 471 42.43 14.39 0.35
N GLY A 472 43.39 13.82 -0.41
CA GLY A 472 44.85 13.92 -0.20
C GLY A 472 45.42 12.81 0.68
N GLN A 473 46.25 11.87 0.19
CA GLN A 473 47.32 11.96 -0.80
C GLN A 473 47.33 10.78 -1.79
#